data_AF-A0A1H3AGB1-F1
#
_entry.id   AF-A0A1H3AGB1-F1
#
_cell.length_a   1.000
_cell.length_b   1.000
_cell.length_c   1.000
_cell.angle_alpha   90.00
_cell.angle_beta   90.00
_cell.angle_gamma   90.00
#
_symmetry.space_group_name_H-M   'P 1'
#
loop_
_entity.id
_entity.type
_entity.pdbx_description
1 polymer ?
#
loop_
_entity_poly.entity_id
_entity_poly.type
_entity_poly.pdbx_seq_one_letter_code
_entity_poly.pdbx_strand_id
1 'polypeptide(L)'
;MHQRIFGTRCLVRALRPTRLGIVVIVALVALVVPAPAMAAADASSSAAADLCAKVASRAGFSGDRLVTAVAVGMGESSCRPDAYLSNGPTKGCPNGSTDRGLWQINSCWHPSVSKSCAYDAQCNANAAYRISSGGANWKPWVAYTNGRYENYLDEARAAVGRLG
;
A
#
# COMPACT_ATOMS: atom_id res chain seq x y z
N MET A 1 -38.89 16.67 32.81
CA MET A 1 -38.83 17.41 31.53
C MET A 1 -39.89 16.84 30.61
N HIS A 2 -40.95 17.61 30.35
CA HIS A 2 -42.11 17.19 29.55
C HIS A 2 -41.83 17.29 28.05
N GLN A 3 -42.09 16.22 27.30
CA GLN A 3 -42.16 16.24 25.84
C GLN A 3 -43.54 16.75 25.41
N ARG A 4 -43.58 17.77 24.54
CA ARG A 4 -44.80 18.25 23.88
C ARG A 4 -44.73 17.95 22.39
N ILE A 5 -45.73 17.23 21.93
CA ILE A 5 -46.07 16.92 20.53
C ILE A 5 -46.92 18.06 19.96
N PHE A 6 -46.60 18.55 18.76
CA PHE A 6 -47.47 19.22 17.79
C PHE A 6 -46.78 19.03 16.41
N GLY A 7 -47.33 18.44 15.35
CA GLY A 7 -48.72 18.30 14.91
C GLY A 7 -48.97 19.31 13.79
N THR A 8 -49.30 18.83 12.57
CA THR A 8 -50.00 19.46 11.41
C THR A 8 -49.28 19.24 10.07
N ARG A 9 -49.89 19.02 8.91
CA ARG A 9 -51.26 18.72 8.46
C ARG A 9 -51.13 18.23 7.01
N CYS A 10 -51.94 17.23 6.65
CA CYS A 10 -52.12 16.73 5.30
C CYS A 10 -52.98 17.72 4.48
N LEU A 11 -52.59 18.03 3.24
CA LEU A 11 -53.47 18.63 2.25
C LEU A 11 -53.36 17.85 0.93
N VAL A 12 -54.47 17.21 0.61
CA VAL A 12 -54.77 16.46 -0.62
C VAL A 12 -55.49 17.39 -1.59
N ARG A 13 -55.08 17.41 -2.87
CA ARG A 13 -55.89 17.56 -4.11
C ARG A 13 -54.96 18.01 -5.25
N ALA A 14 -55.10 17.59 -6.51
CA ALA A 14 -56.09 16.79 -7.19
C ALA A 14 -55.45 16.16 -8.45
N LEU A 15 -55.83 14.92 -8.78
CA LEU A 15 -55.55 14.27 -10.06
C LEU A 15 -56.65 14.60 -11.06
N ARG A 16 -56.29 14.89 -12.33
CA ARG A 16 -57.15 14.68 -13.52
C ARG A 16 -56.30 14.45 -14.78
N PRO A 17 -56.85 13.76 -15.81
CA PRO A 17 -56.26 12.55 -16.39
C PRO A 17 -55.90 12.67 -17.88
N THR A 18 -55.51 11.53 -18.49
CA THR A 18 -55.41 11.15 -19.92
C THR A 18 -53.97 10.95 -20.40
N ARG A 19 -53.61 9.97 -21.25
CA ARG A 19 -54.26 8.79 -21.82
C ARG A 19 -53.13 7.84 -22.23
N LEU A 20 -53.39 6.55 -22.05
CA LEU A 20 -52.87 5.36 -22.76
C LEU A 20 -51.76 5.58 -23.81
N GLY A 21 -50.59 5.02 -23.54
CA GLY A 21 -49.53 4.79 -24.52
C GLY A 21 -48.60 3.71 -23.99
N ILE A 22 -48.94 2.44 -24.22
CA ILE A 22 -48.05 1.31 -23.98
C ILE A 22 -46.88 1.47 -24.96
N VAL A 23 -45.73 1.89 -24.46
CA VAL A 23 -44.46 1.72 -25.16
C VAL A 23 -43.72 0.63 -24.42
N VAL A 24 -43.76 -0.59 -24.96
CA VAL A 24 -42.85 -1.66 -24.57
C VAL A 24 -41.48 -1.26 -25.10
N ILE A 25 -40.74 -0.48 -24.32
CA ILE A 25 -39.30 -0.33 -24.53
C ILE A 25 -38.69 -1.58 -23.90
N VAL A 26 -38.33 -2.54 -24.75
CA VAL A 26 -37.36 -3.57 -24.38
C VAL A 26 -36.07 -2.83 -24.08
N ALA A 27 -35.87 -2.48 -22.81
CA ALA A 27 -34.59 -2.01 -22.33
C ALA A 27 -33.65 -3.20 -22.39
N LEU A 28 -32.87 -3.29 -23.47
CA LEU A 28 -31.57 -3.94 -23.44
C LEU A 28 -30.80 -3.29 -22.29
N VAL A 29 -30.78 -3.96 -21.14
CA VAL A 29 -29.85 -3.66 -20.07
C VAL A 29 -28.48 -3.98 -20.64
N ALA A 30 -27.82 -2.98 -21.21
CA ALA A 30 -26.40 -3.03 -21.43
C ALA A 30 -25.76 -3.16 -20.04
N LEU A 31 -25.30 -4.37 -19.72
CA LEU A 31 -24.37 -4.60 -18.62
C LEU A 31 -23.11 -3.81 -18.93
N VAL A 32 -23.07 -2.54 -18.55
CA VAL A 32 -21.82 -1.79 -18.46
C VAL A 32 -21.12 -2.39 -17.26
N VAL A 33 -20.25 -3.38 -17.49
CA VAL A 33 -19.33 -3.90 -16.48
C VAL A 33 -18.21 -2.86 -16.35
N PRO A 34 -18.12 -2.08 -15.25
CA PRO A 34 -16.98 -1.19 -15.08
C PRO A 34 -15.85 -2.03 -14.48
N ALA A 35 -14.98 -2.60 -15.31
CA ALA A 35 -13.78 -3.29 -14.84
C ALA A 35 -12.55 -2.92 -15.68
N PRO A 36 -11.79 -1.91 -15.26
CA PRO A 36 -10.33 -1.99 -15.48
C PRO A 36 -9.45 -1.50 -14.32
N ALA A 37 -9.99 -0.84 -13.29
CA ALA A 37 -9.15 -0.18 -12.28
C ALA A 37 -8.47 -1.17 -11.30
N MET A 38 -9.19 -2.19 -10.85
CA MET A 38 -8.66 -3.13 -9.85
C MET A 38 -7.54 -4.02 -10.44
N ALA A 39 -7.74 -4.57 -11.63
CA ALA A 39 -6.77 -5.43 -12.30
C ALA A 39 -5.44 -4.70 -12.62
N ALA A 40 -5.50 -3.40 -12.95
CA ALA A 40 -4.30 -2.60 -13.16
C ALA A 40 -3.55 -2.32 -11.84
N ALA A 41 -4.26 -2.15 -10.73
CA ALA A 41 -3.66 -1.98 -9.41
C ALA A 41 -2.95 -3.27 -8.93
N ASP A 42 -3.60 -4.43 -9.11
CA ASP A 42 -3.00 -5.75 -8.79
C ASP A 42 -1.75 -6.04 -9.65
N ALA A 43 -1.78 -5.69 -10.94
CA ALA A 43 -0.62 -5.86 -11.81
C ALA A 43 0.54 -4.94 -11.38
N SER A 44 0.24 -3.70 -10.98
CA SER A 44 1.26 -2.76 -10.50
C SER A 44 1.83 -3.14 -9.13
N SER A 45 1.01 -3.66 -8.20
CA SER A 45 1.49 -4.12 -6.89
C SER A 45 2.35 -5.37 -7.05
N SER A 46 1.93 -6.32 -7.90
CA SER A 46 2.71 -7.50 -8.24
C SER A 46 4.08 -7.13 -8.82
N ALA A 47 4.13 -6.17 -9.76
CA ALA A 47 5.39 -5.71 -10.34
C ALA A 47 6.30 -5.03 -9.30
N ALA A 48 5.73 -4.31 -8.34
CA ALA A 48 6.51 -3.70 -7.25
C ALA A 48 7.04 -4.76 -6.28
N ALA A 49 6.21 -5.73 -5.87
CA ALA A 49 6.64 -6.86 -5.06
C ALA A 49 7.73 -7.69 -5.74
N ASP A 50 7.63 -7.90 -7.07
CA ASP A 50 8.65 -8.57 -7.88
C ASP A 50 9.99 -7.82 -7.88
N LEU A 51 9.95 -6.49 -7.94
CA LEU A 51 11.15 -5.68 -7.81
C LEU A 51 11.83 -5.93 -6.46
N CYS A 52 11.09 -5.81 -5.36
CA CYS A 52 11.59 -6.09 -4.02
C CYS A 52 12.16 -7.51 -3.91
N ALA A 53 11.45 -8.53 -4.39
CA ALA A 53 11.88 -9.92 -4.35
C ALA A 53 13.22 -10.09 -5.08
N LYS A 54 13.33 -9.55 -6.29
CA LYS A 54 14.53 -9.63 -7.12
C LYS A 54 15.74 -8.96 -6.46
N VAL A 55 15.59 -7.73 -5.96
CA VAL A 55 16.73 -7.01 -5.38
C VAL A 55 17.09 -7.50 -3.98
N ALA A 56 16.11 -7.97 -3.19
CA ALA A 56 16.36 -8.57 -1.88
C ALA A 56 17.06 -9.93 -2.01
N SER A 57 16.65 -10.76 -2.98
CA SER A 57 17.34 -12.03 -3.28
C SER A 57 18.81 -11.78 -3.65
N ARG A 58 19.07 -10.80 -4.54
CA ARG A 58 20.42 -10.38 -4.93
C ARG A 58 21.24 -9.79 -3.79
N ALA A 59 20.58 -9.14 -2.82
CA ALA A 59 21.23 -8.62 -1.62
C ALA A 59 21.64 -9.73 -0.63
N GLY A 60 21.13 -10.96 -0.82
CA GLY A 60 21.48 -12.14 -0.03
C GLY A 60 20.38 -12.64 0.90
N PHE A 61 19.18 -12.04 0.88
CA PHE A 61 18.04 -12.62 1.59
C PHE A 61 17.61 -13.94 0.92
N SER A 62 17.25 -14.94 1.72
CA SER A 62 16.81 -16.24 1.23
C SER A 62 15.75 -16.87 2.15
N GLY A 63 15.02 -17.88 1.64
CA GLY A 63 13.97 -18.59 2.37
C GLY A 63 12.92 -17.65 2.97
N ASP A 64 12.48 -17.94 4.19
CA ASP A 64 11.48 -17.12 4.90
C ASP A 64 11.96 -15.69 5.15
N ARG A 65 13.28 -15.47 5.26
CA ARG A 65 13.82 -14.12 5.43
C ARG A 65 13.65 -13.27 4.17
N LEU A 66 13.68 -13.88 2.99
CA LEU A 66 13.36 -13.19 1.74
C LEU A 66 11.88 -12.82 1.68
N VAL A 67 10.98 -13.73 2.04
CA VAL A 67 9.53 -13.44 2.11
C VAL A 67 9.27 -12.27 3.07
N THR A 68 9.82 -12.32 4.28
CA THR A 68 9.69 -11.24 5.27
C THR A 68 10.29 -9.93 4.75
N ALA A 69 11.45 -9.96 4.09
CA ALA A 69 12.05 -8.75 3.52
C ALA A 69 11.14 -8.09 2.48
N VAL A 70 10.53 -8.87 1.58
CA VAL A 70 9.58 -8.35 0.57
C VAL A 70 8.35 -7.77 1.25
N ALA A 71 7.77 -8.49 2.22
CA ALA A 71 6.60 -8.04 2.96
C ALA A 71 6.85 -6.73 3.74
N VAL A 72 8.03 -6.59 4.36
CA VAL A 72 8.43 -5.33 5.01
C VAL A 72 8.59 -4.22 3.99
N GLY A 73 9.24 -4.46 2.84
CA GLY A 73 9.36 -3.45 1.78
C GLY A 73 8.01 -2.97 1.24
N MET A 74 7.05 -3.90 1.09
CA MET A 74 5.67 -3.58 0.72
C MET A 74 4.96 -2.76 1.81
N GLY A 75 5.13 -3.15 3.07
CA GLY A 75 4.58 -2.44 4.22
C GLY A 75 5.19 -1.06 4.46
N GLU A 76 6.43 -0.83 4.05
CA GLU A 76 7.10 0.46 4.21
C GLU A 76 6.77 1.43 3.07
N SER A 77 6.87 0.99 1.82
CA SER A 77 6.82 1.87 0.65
C SER A 77 5.93 1.38 -0.49
N SER A 78 5.27 0.22 -0.33
CA SER A 78 4.71 -0.54 -1.46
C SER A 78 5.77 -0.89 -2.51
N CYS A 79 7.00 -1.16 -2.06
CA CYS A 79 8.15 -1.46 -2.90
C CYS A 79 8.43 -0.42 -3.99
N ARG A 80 8.29 0.86 -3.63
CA ARG A 80 8.57 2.00 -4.51
C ARG A 80 9.99 2.55 -4.29
N PRO A 81 10.89 2.51 -5.29
CA PRO A 81 12.25 3.02 -5.12
C PRO A 81 12.33 4.52 -4.85
N ASP A 82 11.33 5.29 -5.27
CA ASP A 82 11.26 6.74 -5.14
C ASP A 82 10.50 7.21 -3.89
N ALA A 83 9.98 6.29 -3.07
CA ALA A 83 9.23 6.63 -1.87
C ALA A 83 10.10 7.39 -0.86
N TYR A 84 9.50 8.40 -0.24
CA TYR A 84 10.15 9.12 0.84
C TYR A 84 9.13 9.63 1.86
N LEU A 85 9.58 9.75 3.10
CA LEU A 85 8.84 10.38 4.18
C LEU A 85 9.76 11.34 4.93
N SER A 86 9.39 12.62 4.99
CA SER A 86 10.11 13.62 5.79
C SER A 86 9.62 13.59 7.23
N ASN A 87 10.55 13.41 8.16
CA ASN A 87 10.29 13.38 9.58
C ASN A 87 10.85 14.64 10.23
N GLY A 88 10.04 15.25 11.10
CA GLY A 88 10.48 16.39 11.92
C GLY A 88 11.59 16.01 12.91
N PRO A 89 12.20 17.01 13.58
CA PRO A 89 13.17 16.81 14.63
C PRO A 89 12.71 15.85 15.73
N THR A 90 13.61 14.98 16.18
CA THR A 90 13.43 14.13 17.35
C THR A 90 14.66 14.23 18.26
N LYS A 91 14.60 13.65 19.47
CA LYS A 91 15.76 13.59 20.36
C LYS A 91 16.98 12.89 19.73
N GLY A 92 16.74 11.85 18.91
CA GLY A 92 17.82 11.12 18.22
C GLY A 92 18.26 11.77 16.90
N CYS A 93 17.37 12.56 16.29
CA CYS A 93 17.59 13.25 15.02
C CYS A 93 17.17 14.72 15.13
N PRO A 94 17.97 15.57 15.78
CA PRO A 94 17.57 16.95 16.11
C PRO A 94 17.35 17.85 14.89
N ASN A 95 17.88 17.47 13.73
CA ASN A 95 17.69 18.19 12.47
C ASN A 95 16.57 17.58 11.59
N GLY A 96 15.80 16.64 12.13
CA GLY A 96 14.87 15.82 11.37
C GLY A 96 15.57 14.72 10.56
N SER A 97 14.80 14.02 9.75
CA SER A 97 15.32 12.94 8.89
C SER A 97 14.42 12.67 7.69
N THR A 98 14.88 11.84 6.77
CA THR A 98 14.06 11.33 5.67
C THR A 98 14.21 9.82 5.60
N ASP A 99 13.09 9.10 5.60
CA ASP A 99 13.04 7.68 5.28
C ASP A 99 12.93 7.52 3.77
N ARG A 100 13.71 6.62 3.16
CA ARG A 100 13.98 6.64 1.71
C ARG A 100 13.95 5.26 1.06
N GLY A 101 13.24 5.17 -0.06
CA GLY A 101 13.20 4.03 -0.97
C GLY A 101 12.47 2.81 -0.43
N LEU A 102 12.76 1.65 -1.05
CA LEU A 102 12.03 0.39 -0.88
C LEU A 102 11.81 0.00 0.60
N TRP A 103 12.87 0.02 1.40
CA TRP A 103 12.84 -0.30 2.83
C TRP A 103 12.93 0.94 3.73
N GLN A 104 12.61 2.12 3.20
CA GLN A 104 12.48 3.36 3.97
C GLN A 104 13.70 3.64 4.88
N ILE A 105 14.91 3.60 4.31
CA ILE A 105 16.17 3.73 5.06
C ILE A 105 16.38 5.17 5.54
N ASN A 106 16.26 5.36 6.87
CA ASN A 106 16.35 6.66 7.52
C ASN A 106 17.72 7.34 7.33
N SER A 107 17.73 8.61 6.92
CA SER A 107 18.95 9.39 6.63
C SER A 107 19.77 9.80 7.86
N CYS A 108 19.14 9.90 9.03
CA CYS A 108 19.81 10.28 10.27
C CYS A 108 20.42 9.06 10.97
N TRP A 109 19.69 7.94 11.03
CA TRP A 109 20.18 6.71 11.65
C TRP A 109 21.15 5.92 10.76
N HIS A 110 21.07 6.09 9.44
CA HIS A 110 21.95 5.45 8.46
C HIS A 110 22.61 6.45 7.50
N PRO A 111 23.45 7.36 8.00
CA PRO A 111 24.07 8.43 7.19
C PRO A 111 25.07 7.90 6.16
N SER A 112 25.60 6.69 6.36
CA SER A 112 26.47 6.02 5.38
C SER A 112 25.72 5.58 4.12
N VAL A 113 24.39 5.54 4.14
CA VAL A 113 23.57 5.27 2.96
C VAL A 113 23.28 6.60 2.27
N SER A 114 24.05 6.89 1.22
CA SER A 114 23.92 8.12 0.44
C SER A 114 22.51 8.28 -0.14
N LYS A 115 22.16 9.51 -0.51
CA LYS A 115 20.86 9.78 -1.18
C LYS A 115 20.69 8.95 -2.45
N SER A 116 21.73 8.89 -3.30
CA SER A 116 21.68 8.10 -4.53
C SER A 116 21.49 6.61 -4.26
N CYS A 117 22.20 6.05 -3.28
CA CYS A 117 22.05 4.65 -2.89
C CYS A 117 20.65 4.36 -2.32
N ALA A 118 20.11 5.27 -1.51
CA ALA A 118 18.82 5.07 -0.88
C ALA A 118 17.66 5.01 -1.90
N TYR A 119 17.77 5.66 -3.05
CA TYR A 119 16.76 5.63 -4.12
C TYR A 119 17.10 4.68 -5.28
N ASP A 120 18.30 4.07 -5.27
CA ASP A 120 18.62 2.93 -6.14
C ASP A 120 18.09 1.64 -5.52
N ALA A 121 17.29 0.88 -6.28
CA ALA A 121 16.59 -0.29 -5.76
C ALA A 121 17.55 -1.34 -5.19
N GLN A 122 18.65 -1.64 -5.89
CA GLN A 122 19.60 -2.66 -5.43
C GLN A 122 20.44 -2.18 -4.24
N CYS A 123 20.87 -0.92 -4.25
CA CYS A 123 21.66 -0.35 -3.17
C CYS A 123 20.83 -0.20 -1.87
N ASN A 124 19.55 0.18 -1.99
CA ASN A 124 18.60 0.19 -0.87
C ASN A 124 18.42 -1.22 -0.28
N ALA A 125 18.27 -2.25 -1.12
CA ALA A 125 18.18 -3.65 -0.70
C ALA A 125 19.44 -4.12 0.06
N ASN A 126 20.62 -3.79 -0.47
CA ASN A 126 21.89 -4.13 0.17
C ASN A 126 22.04 -3.46 1.55
N ALA A 127 21.54 -2.22 1.70
CA ALA A 127 21.48 -1.54 2.98
C ALA A 127 20.51 -2.25 3.94
N ALA A 128 19.29 -2.56 3.49
CA ALA A 128 18.30 -3.29 4.29
C ALA A 128 18.82 -4.64 4.76
N TYR A 129 19.51 -5.41 3.90
CA TYR A 129 20.15 -6.68 4.26
C TYR A 129 21.15 -6.50 5.40
N ARG A 130 22.07 -5.54 5.28
CA ARG A 130 23.06 -5.27 6.33
C ARG A 130 22.42 -4.81 7.64
N ILE A 131 21.49 -3.87 7.58
CA ILE A 131 20.88 -3.25 8.77
C ILE A 131 20.00 -4.26 9.53
N SER A 132 19.33 -5.16 8.80
CA SER A 132 18.48 -6.21 9.39
C SER A 132 19.25 -7.45 9.85
N SER A 133 20.59 -7.43 9.83
CA SER A 133 21.43 -8.61 10.09
C SER A 133 21.06 -9.80 9.21
N GLY A 134 20.92 -9.55 7.90
CA GLY A 134 20.50 -10.54 6.92
C GLY A 134 19.06 -11.04 7.13
N GLY A 135 18.16 -10.17 7.58
CA GLY A 135 16.76 -10.47 7.86
C GLY A 135 16.48 -11.16 9.19
N ALA A 136 17.48 -11.23 10.08
CA ALA A 136 17.31 -11.79 11.42
C ALA A 136 16.73 -10.78 12.43
N ASN A 137 16.77 -9.48 12.13
CA ASN A 137 16.30 -8.43 13.02
C ASN A 137 15.56 -7.32 12.26
N TRP A 138 14.24 -7.29 12.42
CA TRP A 138 13.37 -6.26 11.82
C TRP A 138 12.84 -5.23 12.83
N LYS A 139 13.31 -5.26 14.09
CA LYS A 139 12.91 -4.29 15.12
C LYS A 139 13.05 -2.80 14.73
N PRO A 140 14.02 -2.40 13.88
CA PRO A 140 14.10 -1.01 13.42
C PRO A 140 12.97 -0.56 12.48
N TRP A 141 12.21 -1.48 11.87
CA TRP A 141 11.18 -1.16 10.89
C TRP A 141 9.80 -1.09 11.51
N VAL A 142 9.11 0.02 11.26
CA VAL A 142 7.76 0.25 11.81
C VAL A 142 6.77 -0.71 11.16
N ALA A 143 6.86 -0.96 9.85
CA ALA A 143 5.98 -1.89 9.17
C ALA A 143 6.05 -3.33 9.72
N TYR A 144 7.21 -3.72 10.29
CA TYR A 144 7.34 -4.99 10.98
C TYR A 144 6.74 -4.93 12.39
N THR A 145 7.15 -3.94 13.18
CA THR A 145 6.79 -3.85 14.60
C THR A 145 5.32 -3.56 14.87
N ASN A 146 4.61 -2.93 13.93
CA ASN A 146 3.17 -2.70 14.03
C ASN A 146 2.32 -3.78 13.32
N GLY A 147 2.94 -4.84 12.80
CA GLY A 147 2.26 -5.94 12.11
C GLY A 147 1.80 -5.63 10.68
N ARG A 148 2.02 -4.43 10.14
CA ARG A 148 1.57 -4.06 8.78
C ARG A 148 2.13 -4.99 7.70
N TYR A 149 3.35 -5.50 7.87
CA TYR A 149 3.97 -6.42 6.92
C TYR A 149 3.17 -7.73 6.74
N GLU A 150 2.40 -8.16 7.75
CA GLU A 150 1.63 -9.41 7.71
C GLU A 150 0.58 -9.40 6.60
N ASN A 151 0.00 -8.23 6.33
CA ASN A 151 -0.97 -8.03 5.25
C ASN A 151 -0.38 -8.26 3.84
N TYR A 152 0.95 -8.27 3.71
CA TYR A 152 1.67 -8.41 2.44
C TYR A 152 2.37 -9.76 2.30
N LEU A 153 2.22 -10.68 3.27
CA LEU A 153 2.93 -11.96 3.23
C LEU A 153 2.53 -12.84 2.04
N ASP A 154 1.25 -12.83 1.64
CA ASP A 154 0.79 -13.63 0.49
C ASP A 154 1.34 -13.10 -0.83
N GLU A 155 1.30 -11.78 -1.01
CA GLU A 155 1.89 -11.11 -2.17
C GLU A 155 3.41 -11.30 -2.21
N ALA A 156 4.08 -11.21 -1.05
CA ALA A 156 5.50 -11.47 -0.92
C ALA A 156 5.88 -12.91 -1.30
N ARG A 157 5.13 -13.91 -0.81
CA ARG A 157 5.34 -15.32 -1.19
C ARG A 157 5.14 -15.52 -2.68
N ALA A 158 4.10 -14.92 -3.26
CA ALA A 158 3.85 -14.99 -4.70
C ALA A 158 5.00 -14.38 -5.51
N ALA A 159 5.50 -13.21 -5.11
CA ALA A 159 6.65 -12.57 -5.77
C ALA A 159 7.94 -13.39 -5.65
N VAL A 160 8.21 -13.95 -4.47
CA VAL A 160 9.37 -14.84 -4.27
C VAL A 160 9.26 -16.11 -5.12
N GLY A 161 8.07 -16.71 -5.21
CA GLY A 161 7.81 -17.88 -6.05
C GLY A 161 7.90 -17.63 -7.55
N ARG A 162 7.93 -16.36 -8.00
CA ARG A 162 8.19 -16.01 -9.40
C ARG A 162 9.68 -15.88 -9.73
N LEU A 163 10.58 -15.98 -8.75
CA LEU A 163 12.03 -15.91 -8.99
C LEU A 163 12.62 -17.22 -9.56
N GLY A 164 11.92 -18.36 -9.42
CA GLY A 164 12.32 -19.69 -9.87
C GLY A 164 11.56 -20.78 -9.10
#